data_AF-A0AAD5R6X1-F1
#
_entry.id   AF-A0AAD5R6X1-F1
#
_cell.length_a   1.000
_cell.length_b   1.000
_cell.length_c   1.000
_cell.angle_alpha   90.00
_cell.angle_beta   90.00
_cell.angle_gamma   90.00
#
_symmetry.space_group_name_H-M   'P 1'
#
loop_
_entity.id
_entity.type
_entity.pdbx_description
1 polymer ?
#
loop_
_entity_poly.entity_id
_entity_poly.type
_entity_poly.pdbx_seq_one_letter_code
_entity_poly.pdbx_strand_id
1 'polypeptide(L)'
;MRLLSVSEKDAEAQRAVLLSMRMQILWCCPSFHKPERLLRLSLDLLYIKVFTILNKFGGEEKLCLDAVNLLIGMIDAYATSLASAPELFDHLAQLDIAALPSRTLLMKALVLIGAATHDQQLQENMSARILDPLGQRFLRQFVNRRPVQKWTVSL
;
A
#
# COMPACT_ATOMS: atom_id res chain seq x y z
N MET A 1 -53.08 22.90 34.41
CA MET A 1 -51.61 22.80 34.25
C MET A 1 -51.28 21.77 33.16
N ARG A 2 -51.22 22.19 31.89
CA ARG A 2 -50.68 21.38 30.77
C ARG A 2 -50.08 22.33 29.74
N LEU A 3 -48.95 22.95 30.07
CA LEU A 3 -48.24 23.88 29.17
C LEU A 3 -46.72 23.71 29.24
N LEU A 4 -46.21 22.48 29.44
CA LEU A 4 -44.77 22.23 29.41
C LEU A 4 -44.34 21.02 28.55
N SER A 5 -45.27 20.18 28.07
CA SER A 5 -44.92 18.96 27.32
C SER A 5 -44.80 19.14 25.80
N VAL A 6 -45.09 20.32 25.26
CA VAL A 6 -45.00 20.58 23.80
C VAL A 6 -43.56 21.00 23.41
N SER A 7 -42.83 21.69 24.28
CA SER A 7 -41.49 22.20 23.97
C SER A 7 -40.40 21.13 23.92
N GLU A 8 -40.58 20.00 24.61
CA GLU A 8 -39.55 18.95 24.72
C GLU A 8 -39.61 17.98 23.53
N LYS A 9 -40.81 17.68 23.02
CA LYS A 9 -41.00 16.89 21.79
C LYS A 9 -40.51 17.63 20.55
N ASP A 10 -40.71 18.95 20.49
CA ASP A 10 -40.20 19.76 19.39
C ASP A 10 -38.66 19.88 19.43
N ALA A 11 -38.05 19.91 20.62
CA ALA A 11 -36.60 19.92 20.75
C ALA A 11 -35.96 18.60 20.31
N GLU A 12 -36.61 17.46 20.57
CA GLU A 12 -36.14 16.14 20.11
C GLU A 12 -36.31 15.97 18.60
N ALA A 13 -37.43 16.43 18.04
CA ALA A 13 -37.64 16.48 16.59
C ALA A 13 -36.63 17.41 15.90
N GLN A 14 -36.33 18.58 16.47
CA GLN A 14 -35.31 19.49 15.96
C GLN A 14 -33.90 18.91 16.06
N ARG A 15 -33.59 18.13 17.11
CA ARG A 15 -32.31 17.39 17.21
C ARG A 15 -32.21 16.27 16.20
N ALA A 16 -33.28 15.53 15.95
CA ALA A 16 -33.31 14.48 14.93
C ALA A 16 -33.14 15.06 13.52
N VAL A 17 -33.77 16.21 13.23
CA VAL A 17 -33.60 16.94 11.97
C VAL A 17 -32.20 17.53 11.85
N LEU A 18 -31.62 18.09 12.93
CA LEU A 18 -30.24 18.57 12.94
C LEU A 18 -29.22 17.43 12.76
N LEU A 19 -29.44 16.27 13.37
CA LEU A 19 -28.60 15.07 13.20
C LEU A 19 -28.73 14.49 11.79
N SER A 20 -29.94 14.49 11.23
CA SER A 20 -30.21 14.09 9.85
C SER A 20 -29.57 15.04 8.84
N MET A 21 -29.68 16.36 9.04
CA MET A 21 -28.97 17.37 8.24
C MET A 21 -27.45 17.27 8.44
N ARG A 22 -26.94 16.95 9.64
CA ARG A 22 -25.51 16.71 9.87
C ARG A 22 -25.01 15.48 9.11
N MET A 23 -25.77 14.38 9.11
CA MET A 23 -25.43 13.18 8.33
C MET A 23 -25.54 13.42 6.82
N GLN A 24 -26.52 14.21 6.37
CA GLN A 24 -26.65 14.59 4.96
C GLN A 24 -25.56 15.57 4.51
N ILE A 25 -25.11 16.51 5.34
CA ILE A 25 -23.94 17.35 5.04
C ILE A 25 -22.66 16.50 5.01
N LEU A 26 -22.55 15.47 5.87
CA LEU A 26 -21.43 14.53 5.84
C LEU A 26 -21.44 13.62 4.59
N TRP A 27 -22.62 13.35 4.02
CA TRP A 27 -22.79 12.52 2.81
C TRP A 27 -22.86 13.32 1.49
N CYS A 28 -23.27 14.60 1.51
CA CYS A 28 -23.44 15.44 0.31
C CYS A 28 -22.29 16.43 0.07
N CYS A 29 -21.31 16.55 0.97
CA CYS A 29 -20.10 17.36 0.75
C CYS A 29 -18.90 16.48 0.38
N PRO A 30 -18.66 16.17 -0.91
CA PRO A 30 -17.41 15.54 -1.37
C PRO A 30 -16.23 16.52 -1.37
N SER A 31 -16.24 17.55 -0.52
CA SER A 31 -15.30 18.68 -0.61
C SER A 31 -15.02 19.32 0.75
N PHE A 32 -14.69 18.52 1.76
CA PHE A 32 -13.88 19.02 2.88
C PHE A 32 -12.40 19.04 2.46
N HIS A 33 -12.06 20.14 1.76
CA HIS A 33 -10.72 20.74 1.62
C HIS A 33 -9.48 19.82 1.54
N LYS A 34 -9.22 19.31 0.32
CA LYS A 34 -7.94 18.82 -0.26
C LYS A 34 -6.72 18.72 0.69
N PRO A 35 -6.56 17.63 1.46
CA PRO A 35 -5.26 17.20 1.94
C PRO A 35 -4.45 16.47 0.84
N GLU A 36 -5.07 16.09 -0.29
CA GLU A 36 -4.49 15.16 -1.26
C GLU A 36 -3.12 15.57 -1.84
N ARG A 37 -2.85 16.88 -2.01
CA ARG A 37 -1.53 17.32 -2.50
C ARG A 37 -0.45 17.19 -1.42
N LEU A 38 -0.75 17.59 -0.19
CA LEU A 38 0.20 17.45 0.92
C LEU A 38 0.41 15.98 1.27
N LEU A 39 -0.66 15.19 1.18
CA LEU A 39 -0.65 13.77 1.44
C LEU A 39 0.13 13.02 0.35
N ARG A 40 -0.09 13.33 -0.94
CA ARG A 40 0.76 12.81 -2.03
C ARG A 40 2.22 13.21 -1.87
N LEU A 41 2.53 14.49 -1.66
CA LEU A 41 3.91 14.95 -1.43
C LEU A 41 4.57 14.26 -0.23
N SER A 42 3.80 13.98 0.83
CA SER A 42 4.31 13.26 1.99
C SER A 42 4.60 11.79 1.69
N LEU A 43 3.77 11.13 0.87
CA LEU A 43 3.99 9.76 0.41
C LEU A 43 5.17 9.70 -0.57
N ASP A 44 5.29 10.66 -1.49
CA ASP A 44 6.40 10.75 -2.44
C ASP A 44 7.74 10.90 -1.70
N LEU A 45 7.80 11.82 -0.73
CA LEU A 45 8.98 12.00 0.13
C LEU A 45 9.29 10.76 0.97
N LEU A 46 8.26 10.09 1.47
CA LEU A 46 8.40 8.86 2.25
C LEU A 46 9.03 7.76 1.38
N TYR A 47 8.50 7.53 0.18
CA TYR A 47 9.02 6.54 -0.74
C TYR A 47 10.46 6.81 -1.11
N ILE A 48 10.75 8.05 -1.54
CA ILE A 48 12.11 8.45 -1.88
C ILE A 48 13.04 8.16 -0.69
N LYS A 49 12.62 8.48 0.54
CA LYS A 49 13.45 8.28 1.72
C LYS A 49 13.64 6.80 2.08
N VAL A 50 12.57 6.01 2.10
CA VAL A 50 12.63 4.56 2.37
C VAL A 50 13.48 3.86 1.33
N PHE A 51 13.22 4.08 0.04
CA PHE A 51 13.99 3.44 -1.03
C PHE A 51 15.42 3.97 -1.12
N THR A 52 15.68 5.24 -0.78
CA THR A 52 17.06 5.75 -0.64
C THR A 52 17.79 5.06 0.50
N ILE A 53 17.14 4.84 1.63
CA ILE A 53 17.72 4.09 2.76
C ILE A 53 18.07 2.67 2.31
N LEU A 54 17.10 1.96 1.73
CA LEU A 54 17.32 0.59 1.27
C LEU A 54 18.43 0.49 0.22
N ASN A 55 18.52 1.46 -0.71
CA ASN A 55 19.52 1.42 -1.77
C ASN A 55 20.93 1.84 -1.29
N LYS A 56 21.03 2.92 -0.50
CA LYS A 56 22.34 3.48 -0.09
C LYS A 56 22.89 2.89 1.21
N PHE A 57 22.04 2.38 2.07
CA PHE A 57 22.40 1.88 3.41
C PHE A 57 22.07 0.40 3.58
N GLY A 58 22.10 -0.39 2.50
CA GLY A 58 21.84 -1.84 2.53
C GLY A 58 22.73 -2.64 3.48
N GLY A 59 23.87 -2.09 3.92
CA GLY A 59 24.74 -2.67 4.95
C GLY A 59 24.29 -2.43 6.39
N GLU A 60 23.39 -1.48 6.62
CA GLU A 60 22.87 -1.13 7.95
C GLU A 60 21.53 -1.82 8.19
N GLU A 61 21.57 -3.03 8.74
CA GLU A 61 20.41 -3.91 8.91
C GLU A 61 19.28 -3.25 9.71
N LYS A 62 19.60 -2.58 10.83
CA LYS A 62 18.59 -1.91 11.67
C LYS A 62 17.90 -0.78 10.92
N LEU A 63 18.66 0.02 10.18
CA LEU A 63 18.13 1.15 9.42
C LEU A 63 17.23 0.68 8.28
N CYS A 64 17.63 -0.39 7.59
CA CYS A 64 16.79 -1.04 6.57
C CYS A 64 15.50 -1.58 7.17
N LEU A 65 15.58 -2.24 8.34
CA LEU A 65 14.42 -2.78 9.04
C LEU A 65 13.43 -1.67 9.43
N ASP A 66 13.94 -0.57 10.01
CA ASP A 66 13.13 0.58 10.42
C ASP A 66 12.46 1.25 9.21
N ALA A 67 13.17 1.37 8.09
CA ALA A 67 12.60 1.92 6.87
C ALA A 67 11.46 1.07 6.31
N VAL A 68 11.57 -0.26 6.35
CA VAL A 68 10.48 -1.14 5.92
C VAL A 68 9.33 -1.15 6.93
N ASN A 69 9.61 -1.10 8.24
CA ASN A 69 8.57 -1.00 9.27
C ASN A 69 7.77 0.30 9.14
N LEU A 70 8.44 1.41 8.83
CA LEU A 70 7.80 2.68 8.51
C LEU A 70 6.84 2.52 7.31
N LEU A 71 7.28 1.83 6.26
CA LEU A 71 6.43 1.56 5.10
C LEU A 71 5.21 0.71 5.50
N ILE A 72 5.40 -0.34 6.31
CA ILE A 72 4.31 -1.21 6.77
C ILE A 72 3.27 -0.42 7.59
N GLY A 73 3.72 0.43 8.51
CA GLY A 73 2.83 1.24 9.35
C GLY A 73 1.95 2.23 8.56
N MET A 74 2.33 2.52 7.31
CA MET A 74 1.59 3.43 6.43
C MET A 74 0.55 2.69 5.55
N ILE A 75 0.63 1.37 5.44
CA ILE A 75 -0.24 0.59 4.55
C ILE A 75 -1.70 0.73 4.95
N ASP A 76 -2.02 0.59 6.23
CA ASP A 76 -3.41 0.60 6.71
C ASP A 76 -4.16 1.89 6.36
N ALA A 77 -3.46 3.02 6.34
CA ALA A 77 -4.06 4.33 6.05
C ALA A 77 -3.99 4.71 4.56
N TYR A 78 -3.02 4.17 3.80
CA TYR A 78 -2.66 4.70 2.49
C TYR A 78 -2.50 3.66 1.38
N ALA A 79 -2.85 2.39 1.59
CA ALA A 79 -2.66 1.29 0.63
C ALA A 79 -3.03 1.63 -0.83
N THR A 80 -4.24 2.17 -1.07
CA THR A 80 -4.69 2.53 -2.44
C THR A 80 -3.85 3.65 -3.07
N SER A 81 -3.47 4.66 -2.28
CA SER A 81 -2.58 5.74 -2.73
C SER A 81 -1.17 5.20 -3.00
N LEU A 82 -0.72 4.24 -2.18
CA LEU A 82 0.56 3.60 -2.34
C LEU A 82 0.61 2.71 -3.61
N ALA A 83 -0.45 1.95 -3.88
CA ALA A 83 -0.56 1.06 -5.04
C ALA A 83 -0.71 1.82 -6.37
N SER A 84 -1.29 3.02 -6.34
CA SER A 84 -1.52 3.85 -7.54
C SER A 84 -0.31 4.72 -7.92
N ALA A 85 0.74 4.76 -7.11
CA ALA A 85 1.95 5.54 -7.38
C ALA A 85 2.88 4.78 -8.36
N PRO A 86 3.03 5.20 -9.62
CA PRO A 86 3.93 4.54 -10.57
C PRO A 86 5.40 4.60 -10.11
N GLU A 87 5.78 5.65 -9.39
CA GLU A 87 7.13 5.88 -8.89
C GLU A 87 7.58 4.77 -7.94
N LEU A 88 6.67 4.14 -7.20
CA LEU A 88 6.97 2.98 -6.34
C LEU A 88 7.68 1.88 -7.14
N PHE A 89 7.18 1.59 -8.34
CA PHE A 89 7.72 0.54 -9.19
C PHE A 89 9.08 0.92 -9.78
N ASP A 90 9.30 2.20 -10.09
CA ASP A 90 10.59 2.69 -10.57
C ASP A 90 11.68 2.55 -9.48
N HIS A 91 11.35 2.88 -8.23
CA HIS A 91 12.26 2.70 -7.10
C HIS A 91 12.53 1.22 -6.80
N LEU A 92 11.52 0.35 -6.94
CA LEU A 92 11.68 -1.10 -6.79
C LEU A 92 12.57 -1.70 -7.87
N ALA A 93 12.46 -1.23 -9.12
CA ALA A 93 13.25 -1.73 -10.24
C ALA A 93 14.76 -1.43 -10.08
N GLN A 94 15.10 -0.32 -9.41
CA GLN A 94 16.48 0.07 -9.14
C GLN A 94 17.09 -0.66 -7.93
N LEU A 95 16.26 -1.32 -7.13
CA LEU A 95 16.66 -1.93 -5.86
C LEU A 95 17.13 -3.38 -6.07
N ASP A 96 18.32 -3.72 -5.59
CA ASP A 96 18.73 -5.12 -5.53
C ASP A 96 18.12 -5.82 -4.30
N ILE A 97 16.87 -6.26 -4.45
CA ILE A 97 16.10 -6.95 -3.40
C ILE A 97 16.85 -8.20 -2.86
N ALA A 98 17.72 -8.82 -3.66
CA ALA A 98 18.44 -10.02 -3.23
C ALA A 98 19.54 -9.71 -2.20
N ALA A 99 20.13 -8.51 -2.27
CA ALA A 99 21.20 -8.05 -1.40
C ALA A 99 20.69 -7.42 -0.09
N LEU A 100 19.38 -7.18 0.05
CA LEU A 100 18.81 -6.54 1.23
C LEU A 100 18.67 -7.50 2.42
N PRO A 101 19.12 -7.10 3.62
CA PRO A 101 18.91 -7.90 4.84
C PRO A 101 17.41 -8.02 5.19
N SER A 102 16.61 -7.00 4.89
CA SER A 102 15.18 -6.95 5.20
C SER A 102 14.27 -7.41 4.04
N ARG A 103 14.76 -8.20 3.07
CA ARG A 103 14.00 -8.54 1.86
C ARG A 103 12.63 -9.17 2.15
N THR A 104 12.55 -10.06 3.14
CA THR A 104 11.32 -10.79 3.46
C THR A 104 10.26 -9.82 3.98
N LEU A 105 10.67 -8.84 4.76
CA LEU A 105 9.79 -7.82 5.30
C LEU A 105 9.33 -6.87 4.20
N LEU A 106 10.24 -6.49 3.29
CA LEU A 106 9.90 -5.65 2.14
C LEU A 106 8.89 -6.35 1.23
N MET A 107 9.11 -7.64 0.92
CA MET A 107 8.16 -8.46 0.17
C MET A 107 6.80 -8.55 0.85
N LYS A 108 6.78 -8.74 2.17
CA LYS A 108 5.53 -8.72 2.95
C LYS A 108 4.82 -7.38 2.84
N ALA A 109 5.54 -6.27 2.95
CA ALA A 109 4.97 -4.93 2.81
C ALA A 109 4.30 -4.73 1.44
N LEU A 110 4.98 -5.14 0.36
CA LEU A 110 4.44 -5.03 -1.00
C LEU A 110 3.18 -5.87 -1.21
N VAL A 111 3.16 -7.11 -0.69
CA VAL A 111 1.97 -7.97 -0.75
C VAL A 111 0.82 -7.37 0.07
N LEU A 112 1.11 -6.80 1.23
CA LEU A 112 0.10 -6.15 2.08
C LEU A 112 -0.50 -4.91 1.41
N ILE A 113 0.29 -4.10 0.69
CA ILE A 113 -0.24 -2.95 -0.08
C ILE A 113 -1.24 -3.45 -1.13
N GLY A 114 -0.90 -4.51 -1.87
CA GLY A 114 -1.82 -5.12 -2.84
C GLY A 114 -3.09 -5.64 -2.16
N ALA A 115 -2.96 -6.42 -1.08
CA ALA A 115 -4.09 -7.00 -0.37
C ALA A 115 -5.02 -5.96 0.27
N ALA A 116 -4.47 -4.85 0.76
CA ALA A 116 -5.22 -3.76 1.38
C ALA A 116 -5.89 -2.83 0.35
N THR A 117 -5.52 -2.93 -0.94
CA THR A 117 -6.17 -2.17 -2.00
C THR A 117 -7.48 -2.85 -2.38
N HIS A 118 -8.63 -2.17 -2.29
CA HIS A 118 -9.94 -2.75 -2.65
C HIS A 118 -10.27 -2.69 -4.16
N ASP A 119 -9.35 -2.20 -4.99
CA ASP A 119 -9.49 -2.09 -6.44
C ASP A 119 -8.78 -3.26 -7.14
N GLN A 120 -9.57 -4.10 -7.82
CA GLN A 120 -9.08 -5.28 -8.52
C GLN A 120 -8.06 -4.92 -9.62
N GLN A 121 -8.25 -3.82 -10.34
CA GLN A 121 -7.35 -3.43 -11.42
C GLN A 121 -5.98 -3.01 -10.87
N LEU A 122 -5.95 -2.33 -9.72
CA LEU A 122 -4.70 -1.98 -9.03
C LEU A 122 -4.01 -3.20 -8.44
N GLN A 123 -4.77 -4.16 -7.89
CA GLN A 123 -4.22 -5.44 -7.41
C GLN A 123 -3.54 -6.22 -8.54
N GLU A 124 -4.20 -6.34 -9.69
CA GLU A 124 -3.66 -7.00 -10.88
C GLU A 124 -2.42 -6.27 -11.44
N ASN A 125 -2.42 -4.93 -11.41
CA ASN A 125 -1.25 -4.15 -11.82
C ASN A 125 -0.05 -4.39 -10.88
N MET A 126 -0.28 -4.37 -9.56
CA MET A 126 0.76 -4.65 -8.57
C MET A 126 1.29 -6.07 -8.69
N SER A 127 0.42 -7.07 -8.86
CA SER A 127 0.86 -8.46 -9.03
C SER A 127 1.72 -8.61 -10.28
N ALA A 128 1.29 -8.04 -11.41
CA ALA A 128 2.04 -8.07 -12.66
C ALA A 128 3.40 -7.35 -12.58
N ARG A 129 3.51 -6.26 -11.82
CA ARG A 129 4.76 -5.49 -11.71
C ARG A 129 5.72 -6.00 -10.66
N ILE A 130 5.24 -6.69 -9.62
CA ILE A 130 6.07 -7.12 -8.48
C ILE A 130 6.24 -8.64 -8.49
N LEU A 131 5.16 -9.40 -8.57
CA LEU A 131 5.19 -10.85 -8.43
C LEU A 131 5.64 -11.55 -9.72
N ASP A 132 5.20 -11.09 -10.90
CA ASP A 132 5.59 -11.73 -12.16
C ASP A 132 7.10 -11.68 -12.42
N PRO A 133 7.83 -10.55 -12.25
CA PRO A 133 9.27 -10.54 -12.42
C PRO A 133 9.99 -11.47 -11.45
N LEU A 134 9.49 -11.60 -10.21
CA LEU A 134 10.05 -12.51 -9.22
C LEU A 134 9.77 -13.97 -9.57
N GLY A 135 8.56 -14.29 -10.01
CA GLY A 135 8.18 -15.60 -10.51
C GLY A 135 9.02 -16.01 -11.72
N GLN A 136 9.24 -15.10 -12.67
CA GLN A 136 10.11 -15.34 -13.82
C GLN A 136 11.56 -15.56 -13.41
N ARG A 137 12.09 -14.81 -12.44
CA ARG A 137 13.45 -15.03 -11.90
C ARG A 137 13.58 -16.40 -11.24
N PHE A 138 12.57 -16.80 -10.46
CA PHE A 138 12.51 -18.12 -9.83
C PHE A 138 12.45 -19.24 -10.87
N LEU A 139 11.57 -19.13 -11.87
CA LEU A 139 11.43 -20.09 -12.95
C LEU A 139 12.72 -20.20 -13.79
N ARG A 140 13.37 -19.08 -14.13
CA ARG A 140 14.67 -19.10 -14.85
C ARG A 140 15.75 -19.82 -14.06
N GLN A 141 15.84 -19.60 -12.75
CA GLN A 141 16.77 -20.33 -11.89
C GLN A 141 16.43 -21.82 -11.84
N PHE A 142 15.16 -22.19 -11.75
CA PHE A 142 14.71 -23.58 -11.75
C PHE A 142 14.96 -24.30 -13.08
N VAL A 143 14.71 -23.63 -14.22
CA VAL A 143 14.99 -24.19 -15.54
C VAL A 143 16.49 -24.40 -15.74
N ASN A 144 17.34 -23.46 -15.31
CA ASN A 144 18.80 -23.60 -15.40
C ASN A 144 19.40 -24.64 -14.43
N ARG A 145 18.65 -25.09 -13.41
CA ARG A 145 19.13 -26.09 -12.44
C ARG A 145 18.78 -27.55 -12.81
N ARG A 146 18.09 -27.81 -13.93
CA ARG A 146 17.98 -29.19 -14.45
C ARG A 146 19.30 -29.55 -15.15
N PRO A 147 20.11 -30.50 -14.62
CA PRO A 147 21.17 -31.05 -15.43
C PRO A 147 20.50 -31.72 -16.63
N VAL A 148 20.81 -31.24 -17.84
CA VAL A 148 20.48 -31.97 -19.06
C VAL A 148 21.31 -33.25 -18.99
N GLN A 149 20.75 -34.30 -18.40
CA GLN A 149 21.28 -35.65 -18.60
C GLN A 149 21.03 -35.99 -20.07
N LYS A 150 22.01 -35.63 -20.90
CA LYS A 150 22.17 -36.21 -22.22
C LYS A 150 22.48 -37.69 -21.99
N TRP A 151 21.46 -38.53 -21.98
CA TRP A 151 21.65 -39.95 -22.18
C TRP A 151 22.09 -40.13 -23.63
N THR A 152 23.41 -40.13 -23.86
CA THR A 152 23.96 -40.74 -25.07
C THR A 152 23.69 -42.23 -24.96
N VAL A 153 22.63 -42.68 -25.63
CA VAL A 153 22.42 -44.10 -25.87
C VAL A 153 23.38 -44.46 -27.00
N SER A 154 24.51 -45.07 -26.64
CA SER A 154 25.36 -45.74 -27.61
C SER A 154 24.70 -47.09 -27.93
N LEU A 155 24.12 -47.20 -29.11
CA LEU A 155 23.85 -48.46 -29.81
C LEU A 155 24.11 -48.22 -31.30
#